data_AF-A0A508SZN9-F1
#
_entry.id   AF-A0A508SZN9-F1
#
_cell.length_a   1.000
_cell.length_b   1.000
_cell.length_c   1.000
_cell.angle_alpha   90.00
_cell.angle_beta   90.00
_cell.angle_gamma   90.00
#
_symmetry.space_group_name_H-M   'P 1'
#
loop_
_entity.id
_entity.type
_entity.pdbx_description
1 polymer ?
#
loop_
_entity_poly.entity_id
_entity_poly.type
_entity_poly.pdbx_seq_one_letter_code
_entity_poly.pdbx_strand_id
1 'polypeptide(L)'
;MRRTIRRDGWAVLLGTVALCLCHAPRLNAMEFLAQAGVLGEWELTGNLSESEPGPGKQFSGPLKMKHVGICTQDGPDERAGEIRLQFAGSDSQVTAELVLDDAPCKYSARKTHAYEGTLSCAGRAPVPMLVWLR
;
A
#
# COMPACT_ATOMS: atom_id res chain seq x y z
N MET A 1 56.36 11.08 62.38
CA MET A 1 55.37 11.61 63.37
C MET A 1 54.08 11.98 62.63
N ARG A 2 52.92 11.56 63.18
CA ARG A 2 51.53 12.01 62.90
C ARG A 2 50.96 11.71 61.49
N ARG A 3 49.99 10.79 61.38
CA ARG A 3 48.51 10.97 61.48
C ARG A 3 47.99 11.84 60.31
N THR A 4 46.95 11.53 59.52
CA THR A 4 45.78 10.64 59.62
C THR A 4 44.93 10.82 58.34
N ILE A 5 44.31 9.73 57.86
CA ILE A 5 42.91 9.57 57.38
C ILE A 5 42.27 10.66 56.48
N ARG A 6 41.82 10.25 55.26
CA ARG A 6 40.50 10.48 54.59
C ARG A 6 40.68 10.25 53.07
N ARG A 7 39.73 9.77 52.25
CA ARG A 7 38.29 9.51 52.36
C ARG A 7 37.90 8.69 51.12
N ASP A 8 36.99 7.74 51.29
CA ASP A 8 36.36 6.98 50.21
C ASP A 8 35.71 7.89 49.15
N GLY A 9 36.03 7.62 47.89
CA GLY A 9 35.39 8.23 46.73
C GLY A 9 34.63 7.17 45.94
N TRP A 10 33.39 6.89 46.34
CA TRP A 10 32.43 6.18 45.49
C TRP A 10 32.13 7.05 44.26
N ALA A 11 32.68 6.65 43.12
CA ALA A 11 32.30 7.21 41.82
C ALA A 11 30.96 6.59 41.40
N VAL A 12 29.90 7.38 41.53
CA VAL A 12 28.57 7.06 40.99
C VAL A 12 28.67 7.11 39.46
N LEU A 13 28.62 5.94 38.81
CA LEU A 13 28.46 5.82 37.37
C LEU A 13 26.97 6.05 37.03
N LEU A 14 26.64 7.28 36.64
CA LEU A 14 25.36 7.61 36.01
C LEU A 14 25.33 7.01 34.60
N GLY A 15 24.61 5.90 34.44
CA GLY A 15 24.35 5.29 33.13
C GLY A 15 23.44 6.19 32.30
N THR A 16 23.98 6.77 31.23
CA THR A 16 23.20 7.45 30.19
C THR A 16 22.53 6.43 29.29
N VAL A 17 21.24 6.20 29.50
CA VAL A 17 20.40 5.44 28.56
C VAL A 17 20.16 6.32 27.34
N ALA A 18 20.89 6.08 26.26
CA ALA A 18 20.65 6.72 24.96
C ALA A 18 19.37 6.13 24.34
N LEU A 19 18.25 6.84 24.46
CA LEU A 19 17.01 6.52 23.75
C LEU A 19 17.22 6.80 22.26
N CYS A 20 17.51 5.77 21.48
CA CYS A 20 17.62 5.87 20.03
C CYS A 20 16.20 6.01 19.46
N LEU A 21 15.77 7.24 19.21
CA LEU A 21 14.51 7.54 18.51
C LEU A 21 14.68 7.17 17.03
N CYS A 22 14.32 5.94 16.67
CA CYS A 22 14.18 5.52 15.28
C CYS A 22 13.13 6.42 14.62
N HIS A 23 13.57 7.41 13.84
CA HIS A 23 12.70 8.16 12.93
C HIS A 23 12.34 7.21 11.79
N ALA A 24 11.21 6.51 11.92
CA ALA A 24 10.60 5.88 10.76
C ALA A 24 10.12 7.01 9.84
N PRO A 25 10.53 7.05 8.56
CA PRO A 25 9.96 8.00 7.61
C PRO A 25 8.44 7.77 7.58
N ARG A 26 7.67 8.87 7.64
CA ARG A 26 6.23 8.78 7.41
C ARG A 26 6.03 8.47 5.93
N LEU A 27 5.87 7.19 5.59
CA LEU A 27 5.32 6.79 4.29
C LEU A 27 3.88 7.33 4.23
N ASN A 28 3.55 8.03 3.14
CA ASN A 28 2.15 8.38 2.89
C ASN A 28 1.33 7.08 2.72
N ALA A 29 0.05 7.13 3.07
CA ALA A 29 -0.88 6.03 2.86
C ALA A 29 -2.12 6.53 2.12
N MET A 30 -2.80 5.62 1.42
CA MET A 30 -3.96 5.92 0.58
C MET A 30 -4.92 4.74 0.56
N GLU A 31 -6.23 5.04 0.58
CA GLU A 31 -7.26 4.04 0.36
C GLU A 31 -7.44 3.82 -1.15
N PHE A 32 -7.42 2.55 -1.55
CA PHE A 32 -7.71 2.11 -2.91
C PHE A 32 -9.10 1.48 -2.94
N LEU A 33 -10.00 2.06 -3.71
CA LEU A 33 -11.33 1.52 -3.98
C LEU A 33 -11.49 1.38 -5.49
N ALA A 34 -12.03 0.27 -5.97
CA ALA A 34 -12.28 0.11 -7.40
C ALA A 34 -13.50 -0.76 -7.70
N GLN A 35 -14.04 -0.57 -8.91
CA GLN A 35 -15.01 -1.48 -9.52
C GLN A 35 -14.46 -1.95 -10.86
N ALA A 36 -14.49 -3.26 -11.10
CA ALA A 36 -14.01 -3.89 -12.33
C ALA A 36 -15.08 -4.78 -12.95
N GLY A 37 -14.98 -4.97 -14.26
CA GLY A 37 -15.92 -5.80 -15.03
C GLY A 37 -16.93 -4.95 -15.81
N VAL A 38 -17.52 -5.56 -16.85
CA VAL A 38 -18.37 -4.84 -17.82
C VAL A 38 -19.59 -4.22 -17.14
N LEU A 39 -20.08 -4.85 -16.07
CA LEU A 39 -21.22 -4.39 -15.28
C LEU A 39 -20.79 -3.93 -13.88
N GLY A 40 -19.49 -3.74 -13.63
CA GLY A 40 -18.96 -3.42 -12.31
C GLY A 40 -19.16 -4.57 -11.31
N GLU A 41 -19.13 -5.82 -11.79
CA GLU A 41 -19.45 -7.01 -11.01
C GLU A 41 -18.40 -7.39 -9.97
N TRP A 42 -17.25 -6.71 -9.96
CA TRP A 42 -16.19 -6.87 -8.97
C TRP A 42 -15.90 -5.58 -8.22
N GLU A 43 -15.83 -5.66 -6.90
CA GLU A 43 -15.32 -4.59 -6.04
C GLU A 43 -13.91 -4.93 -5.56
N LEU A 44 -13.00 -3.97 -5.62
CA LEU A 44 -11.65 -4.10 -5.07
C LEU A 44 -11.42 -3.05 -3.99
N THR A 45 -10.76 -3.45 -2.91
CA THR A 45 -10.41 -2.58 -1.77
C THR A 45 -8.98 -2.84 -1.31
N GLY A 46 -8.30 -1.81 -0.82
CA GLY A 46 -6.97 -1.94 -0.26
C GLY A 46 -6.50 -0.68 0.46
N ASN A 47 -5.51 -0.84 1.34
CA ASN A 47 -4.80 0.27 1.97
C ASN A 47 -3.36 0.22 1.48
N LEU A 48 -2.99 1.19 0.65
CA LEU A 48 -1.68 1.23 0.03
C LEU A 48 -0.77 2.17 0.80
N SER A 49 0.50 1.78 0.90
CA SER A 49 1.56 2.63 1.46
C SER A 49 2.49 3.08 0.35
N GLU A 50 2.98 4.30 0.46
CA GLU A 50 3.98 4.84 -0.46
C GLU A 50 5.22 3.95 -0.44
N SER A 51 5.76 3.56 -1.59
CA SER A 51 7.03 2.83 -1.63
C SER A 51 8.19 3.80 -1.37
N GLU A 52 9.40 3.27 -1.10
CA GLU A 52 10.62 4.05 -0.85
C GLU A 52 10.75 5.31 -1.74
N PRO A 53 11.23 6.45 -1.20
CA PRO A 53 11.31 7.70 -1.94
C PRO A 53 12.13 7.55 -3.22
N GLY A 54 11.51 7.83 -4.37
CA GLY A 54 12.09 7.69 -5.69
C GLY A 54 11.46 8.64 -6.72
N PRO A 55 11.95 8.63 -7.97
CA PRO A 55 11.35 9.44 -9.03
C PRO A 55 9.97 8.89 -9.39
N GLY A 56 8.92 9.63 -8.98
CA GLY A 56 7.53 9.28 -9.22
C GLY A 56 6.83 8.77 -7.96
N LYS A 57 5.56 9.16 -7.80
CA LYS A 57 4.74 8.76 -6.66
C LYS A 57 4.32 7.30 -6.87
N GLN A 58 4.70 6.42 -5.95
CA GLN A 58 4.43 4.99 -6.05
C GLN A 58 3.80 4.48 -4.77
N PHE A 59 2.77 3.65 -4.90
CA PHE A 59 2.10 3.02 -3.77
C PHE A 59 1.97 1.52 -3.99
N SER A 60 2.04 0.76 -2.91
CA SER A 60 1.86 -0.69 -2.95
C SER A 60 1.13 -1.20 -1.72
N GLY A 61 0.47 -2.33 -1.86
CA GLY A 61 -0.16 -3.01 -0.73
C GLY A 61 -1.14 -4.09 -1.17
N PRO A 62 -1.72 -4.79 -0.17
CA PRO A 62 -2.66 -5.87 -0.40
C PRO A 62 -3.99 -5.34 -0.91
N LEU A 63 -4.61 -6.13 -1.78
CA LEU A 63 -5.96 -5.96 -2.28
C LEU A 63 -6.85 -7.12 -1.84
N LYS A 64 -8.12 -6.80 -1.60
CA LYS A 64 -9.21 -7.76 -1.59
C LYS A 64 -10.13 -7.46 -2.75
N MET A 65 -10.60 -8.51 -3.42
CA MET A 65 -11.49 -8.43 -4.55
C MET A 65 -12.70 -9.31 -4.30
N LYS A 66 -13.90 -8.79 -4.52
CA LYS A 66 -15.16 -9.46 -4.20
C LYS A 66 -16.13 -9.39 -5.38
N HIS A 67 -16.68 -10.53 -5.76
CA HIS A 67 -17.69 -10.59 -6.80
C HIS A 67 -19.04 -10.15 -6.23
N VAL A 68 -19.56 -9.01 -6.67
CA VAL A 68 -20.83 -8.43 -6.18
C VAL A 68 -22.02 -8.67 -7.12
N GLY A 69 -21.78 -9.18 -8.33
CA GLY A 69 -22.83 -9.45 -9.32
C GLY A 69 -23.47 -10.85 -9.28
N ILE A 70 -23.01 -11.76 -8.42
CA ILE A 70 -23.48 -13.16 -8.35
C ILE A 70 -23.79 -13.49 -6.90
N CYS A 71 -24.98 -14.05 -6.66
CA CYS A 71 -25.40 -14.58 -5.37
C CYS A 71 -25.35 -16.11 -5.43
N THR A 72 -24.41 -16.73 -4.72
CA THR A 72 -24.38 -18.19 -4.51
C THR A 72 -24.76 -18.54 -3.07
N GLN A 73 -25.06 -19.81 -2.78
CA GLN A 73 -25.30 -20.26 -1.40
C GLN A 73 -24.04 -20.11 -0.51
N ASP A 74 -22.86 -20.24 -1.10
CA ASP A 74 -21.57 -20.13 -0.41
C ASP A 74 -21.14 -18.66 -0.19
N GLY A 75 -21.92 -17.71 -0.72
CA GLY A 75 -21.62 -16.28 -0.70
C GLY A 75 -20.92 -15.81 -1.97
N PRO A 76 -20.43 -14.56 -1.97
CA PRO A 76 -19.69 -13.98 -3.09
C PRO A 76 -18.29 -14.56 -3.19
N ASP A 77 -17.78 -14.75 -4.42
CA ASP A 77 -16.38 -15.11 -4.67
C ASP A 77 -15.46 -13.99 -4.16
N GLU A 78 -14.47 -14.35 -3.35
CA GLU A 78 -13.49 -13.43 -2.78
C GLU A 78 -12.06 -13.86 -3.12
N ARG A 79 -11.25 -12.89 -3.51
CA ARG A 79 -9.88 -13.08 -3.99
C ARG A 79 -8.94 -12.13 -3.28
N ALA A 80 -7.73 -12.61 -3.02
CA ALA A 80 -6.66 -11.79 -2.48
C ALA A 80 -5.70 -11.41 -3.60
N GLY A 81 -5.03 -10.28 -3.42
CA GLY A 81 -4.01 -9.86 -4.35
C GLY A 81 -3.09 -8.79 -3.79
N GLU A 82 -2.19 -8.35 -4.64
CA GLU A 82 -1.26 -7.25 -4.38
C GLU A 82 -1.30 -6.27 -5.54
N ILE A 83 -1.08 -5.00 -5.26
CA ILE A 83 -0.98 -3.95 -6.28
C ILE A 83 0.29 -3.14 -6.10
N ARG A 84 0.84 -2.71 -7.23
CA ARG A 84 1.87 -1.67 -7.32
C ARG A 84 1.40 -0.59 -8.28
N LEU A 85 0.99 0.54 -7.73
CA LEU A 85 0.47 1.71 -8.45
C LEU A 85 1.58 2.73 -8.68
N GLN A 86 1.63 3.30 -9.88
CA GLN A 86 2.57 4.35 -10.28
C GLN A 86 1.81 5.51 -10.91
N PHE A 87 2.06 6.71 -10.41
CA PHE A 87 1.53 7.94 -10.99
C PHE A 87 2.48 8.50 -12.04
N ALA A 88 1.92 9.07 -13.10
CA ALA A 88 2.66 9.75 -14.16
C ALA A 88 2.05 11.13 -14.46
N GLY A 89 2.91 12.06 -14.91
CA GLY A 89 2.53 13.47 -15.12
C GLY A 89 2.20 14.17 -13.80
N SER A 90 1.28 15.12 -13.83
CA SER A 90 0.74 15.80 -12.64
C SER A 90 -0.38 14.97 -11.99
N ASP A 91 -0.12 13.69 -11.70
CA ASP A 91 -1.09 12.70 -11.20
C ASP A 91 -2.31 12.50 -12.13
N SER A 92 -2.22 12.86 -13.40
CA SER A 92 -3.33 12.75 -14.38
C SER A 92 -3.46 11.35 -14.98
N GLN A 93 -2.44 10.50 -14.82
CA GLN A 93 -2.41 9.14 -15.34
C GLN A 93 -1.85 8.20 -14.28
N VAL A 94 -2.40 7.00 -14.21
CA VAL A 94 -1.86 5.91 -13.39
C VAL A 94 -1.64 4.68 -14.23
N THR A 95 -0.61 3.93 -13.86
CA THR A 95 -0.42 2.55 -14.28
C THR A 95 -0.31 1.69 -13.03
N ALA A 96 -0.79 0.45 -13.09
CA ALA A 96 -0.62 -0.49 -12.00
C ALA A 96 -0.30 -1.88 -12.53
N GLU A 97 0.52 -2.58 -11.75
CA GLU A 97 0.68 -4.02 -11.85
C GLU A 97 -0.07 -4.65 -10.67
N LEU A 98 -0.92 -5.62 -10.96
CA LEU A 98 -1.70 -6.34 -9.97
C LEU A 98 -1.38 -7.83 -10.08
N VAL A 99 -1.36 -8.52 -8.94
CA VAL A 99 -1.38 -9.99 -8.89
C VAL A 99 -2.67 -10.38 -8.18
N LEU A 100 -3.57 -11.07 -8.86
CA LEU A 100 -4.86 -11.52 -8.33
C LEU A 100 -4.91 -13.04 -8.44
N ASP A 101 -5.03 -13.75 -7.31
CA ASP A 101 -4.89 -15.22 -7.27
C ASP A 101 -3.66 -15.72 -8.06
N ASP A 102 -2.49 -15.13 -7.81
CA ASP A 102 -1.23 -15.40 -8.51
C ASP A 102 -1.21 -15.10 -10.03
N ALA A 103 -2.30 -14.57 -10.60
CA ALA A 103 -2.36 -14.19 -12.00
C ALA A 103 -1.92 -12.72 -12.19
N PRO A 104 -0.91 -12.44 -13.04
CA PRO A 104 -0.48 -11.08 -13.31
C PRO A 104 -1.48 -10.34 -14.19
N CYS A 105 -1.78 -9.11 -13.79
CA CYS A 105 -2.65 -8.17 -14.49
C CYS A 105 -2.00 -6.79 -14.57
N LYS A 106 -2.38 -6.03 -15.59
CA LYS A 106 -1.95 -4.64 -15.80
C LYS A 106 -3.17 -3.73 -15.89
N TYR A 107 -3.06 -2.56 -15.31
CA TYR A 107 -4.06 -1.50 -15.38
C TYR A 107 -3.42 -0.20 -15.85
N SER A 108 -4.13 0.55 -16.68
CA SER A 108 -3.76 1.90 -17.11
C SER A 108 -5.01 2.75 -17.21
N ALA A 109 -4.96 3.94 -16.61
CA ALA A 109 -6.11 4.83 -16.55
C ALA A 109 -5.71 6.30 -16.55
N ARG A 110 -6.66 7.14 -16.94
CA ARG A 110 -6.55 8.61 -16.86
C ARG A 110 -7.51 9.13 -15.80
N LYS A 111 -7.11 10.22 -15.15
CA LYS A 111 -7.90 10.90 -14.14
C LYS A 111 -8.99 11.75 -14.80
N THR A 112 -10.24 11.46 -14.48
CA THR A 112 -11.41 12.29 -14.73
C THR A 112 -11.94 12.76 -13.35
N HIS A 113 -13.12 12.32 -12.95
CA HIS A 113 -13.63 12.32 -11.58
C HIS A 113 -13.16 11.09 -10.78
N ALA A 114 -12.78 10.01 -11.49
CA ALA A 114 -12.12 8.81 -11.00
C ALA A 114 -10.97 8.45 -11.96
N TYR A 115 -10.17 7.44 -11.66
CA TYR A 115 -9.28 6.86 -12.67
C TYR A 115 -10.07 5.84 -13.48
N GLU A 116 -10.32 6.15 -14.75
CA GLU A 116 -11.05 5.31 -15.68
C GLU A 116 -10.09 4.64 -16.65
N GLY A 117 -10.16 3.32 -16.77
CA GLY A 117 -9.26 2.58 -17.65
C GLY A 117 -9.60 1.12 -17.81
N THR A 118 -8.60 0.33 -18.17
CA THR A 118 -8.76 -1.07 -18.53
C THR A 118 -7.82 -1.95 -17.71
N LEU A 119 -8.37 -3.00 -17.11
CA LEU A 119 -7.64 -4.07 -16.46
C LEU A 119 -7.45 -5.22 -17.45
N SER A 120 -6.20 -5.62 -17.69
CA SER A 120 -5.83 -6.70 -18.60
C SER A 120 -5.07 -7.78 -17.84
N CYS A 121 -5.60 -8.99 -17.80
CA CYS A 121 -4.97 -10.14 -17.16
C CYS A 121 -4.56 -11.19 -18.20
N ALA A 122 -3.46 -11.91 -17.95
CA ALA A 122 -3.01 -12.96 -18.87
C ALA A 122 -4.10 -14.03 -19.09
N GLY A 123 -4.35 -14.39 -20.35
CA GLY A 123 -5.34 -15.42 -20.71
C GLY A 123 -6.81 -15.00 -20.52
N ARG A 124 -7.10 -13.72 -20.23
CA ARG A 124 -8.46 -13.20 -20.07
C ARG A 124 -8.70 -12.00 -20.98
N ALA A 125 -9.96 -11.77 -21.34
CA ALA A 125 -10.34 -10.55 -22.05
C ALA A 125 -10.12 -9.31 -21.15
N PRO A 126 -9.64 -8.18 -21.69
CA PRO A 126 -9.57 -6.94 -20.93
C PRO A 126 -10.95 -6.46 -20.50
N VAL A 127 -11.05 -5.92 -19.28
CA VAL A 127 -12.30 -5.41 -18.70
C VAL A 127 -12.15 -3.96 -18.24
N PRO A 128 -13.22 -3.15 -18.25
CA PRO A 128 -13.15 -1.82 -17.69
C PRO A 128 -12.94 -1.86 -16.18
N MET A 129 -12.23 -0.87 -15.66
CA MET A 129 -12.06 -0.68 -14.21
C MET A 129 -12.03 0.82 -13.86
N LEU A 130 -12.86 1.18 -12.89
CA LEU A 130 -12.89 2.51 -12.26
C LEU A 130 -12.20 2.44 -10.91
N VAL A 131 -11.32 3.40 -10.62
CA VAL A 131 -10.57 3.46 -9.37
C VAL A 131 -10.75 4.82 -8.70
N TRP A 132 -11.08 4.81 -7.41
CA TRP A 132 -11.11 5.96 -6.53
C TRP A 132 -9.97 5.85 -5.52
N LEU A 133 -9.15 6.89 -5.48
CA LEU A 133 -7.98 6.99 -4.61
C LEU A 133 -8.24 8.09 -3.58
N ARG A 134 -8.16 7.77 -2.28
CA ARG A 134 -8.48 8.68 -1.17
C ARG A 134 -7.33 8.85 -0.21
#